data_AF-A0A091D9E3-F1
#
_entry.id   AF-A0A091D9E3-F1
#
_cell.length_a   1.000
_cell.length_b   1.000
_cell.length_c   1.000
_cell.angle_alpha   90.00
_cell.angle_beta   90.00
_cell.angle_gamma   90.00
#
_symmetry.space_group_name_H-M   'P 1'
#
loop_
_entity.id
_entity.type
_entity.pdbx_description
1 polymer ?
#
loop_
_entity_poly.entity_id
_entity_poly.type
_entity_poly.pdbx_seq_one_letter_code
_entity_poly.pdbx_strand_id
1 'polypeptide(L)'
;MCMSVVCDGRINKSASPHTDTLTVQEPVASLKANKVWGALRGLETFSQLIYQDSYGTFTINEAHIIDSPRFPHRGILIDTSRHYLPIKSILKTLDAMAFNKFNVLHWHIVDDQSFPYQSTTFPELSNKGSYTLSHVYTPNDVSKVIEYARLRGIRVIPEFDTPGHTQSWGKGQKDLLTPCYKGQKQANSAGPINPMLNTTYTFLTMLFKEISKVFPDQLIHLGGDEVEFDCWASNPNIQNFMKKKGFGQDFTKLESFYVQKRGISAQPLFVGFCD
;
A
#
# COMPACT_ATOMS: atom_id res chain seq x y z
N MET A 1 -13.93 -32.53 -11.48
CA MET A 1 -14.80 -31.36 -11.25
C MET A 1 -14.38 -30.27 -12.23
N CYS A 2 -15.17 -29.99 -13.27
CA CYS A 2 -14.85 -28.96 -14.26
C CYS A 2 -15.66 -27.71 -13.90
N MET A 3 -14.98 -26.66 -13.44
CA MET A 3 -15.61 -25.41 -13.01
C MET A 3 -15.33 -24.34 -14.07
N SER A 4 -16.38 -23.91 -14.77
CA SER A 4 -16.30 -22.81 -15.73
C SER A 4 -16.59 -21.51 -15.00
N VAL A 5 -15.56 -20.71 -14.73
CA VAL A 5 -15.69 -19.35 -14.18
C VAL A 5 -15.41 -18.37 -15.30
N VAL A 6 -16.44 -17.63 -15.74
CA VAL A 6 -16.28 -16.53 -16.69
C VAL A 6 -15.85 -15.30 -15.89
N CYS A 7 -14.56 -14.94 -15.98
CA CYS A 7 -13.98 -13.79 -15.29
C CYS A 7 -14.08 -12.53 -16.17
N ASP A 8 -14.93 -11.57 -15.80
CA ASP A 8 -14.83 -10.20 -16.32
C ASP A 8 -13.72 -9.45 -15.56
N GLY A 9 -12.76 -8.91 -16.30
CA GLY A 9 -11.41 -8.55 -15.87
C GLY A 9 -11.26 -7.22 -15.13
N ARG A 10 -12.31 -6.66 -14.51
CA ARG A 10 -12.23 -5.38 -13.78
C ARG A 10 -12.60 -5.52 -12.32
N ILE A 11 -11.63 -5.31 -11.42
CA ILE A 11 -11.92 -5.02 -10.00
C ILE A 11 -12.42 -3.58 -9.96
N ASN A 12 -13.72 -3.38 -10.05
CA ASN A 12 -14.30 -2.06 -9.87
C ASN A 12 -15.42 -2.10 -8.84
N LYS A 13 -15.41 -1.05 -8.01
CA LYS A 13 -16.33 -0.71 -6.91
C LYS A 13 -15.94 -1.31 -5.58
N SER A 14 -15.41 -0.42 -4.72
CA SER A 14 -15.45 -0.46 -3.26
C SER A 14 -16.30 -1.61 -2.75
N ALA A 15 -15.70 -2.52 -1.97
CA ALA A 15 -16.46 -3.13 -0.89
C ALA A 15 -17.81 -3.75 -1.31
N SER A 16 -17.94 -4.29 -2.53
CA SER A 16 -19.26 -4.79 -2.95
C SER A 16 -19.64 -5.91 -1.97
N PRO A 17 -20.84 -5.88 -1.36
CA PRO A 17 -21.26 -6.95 -0.46
C PRO A 17 -21.25 -8.25 -1.26
N HIS A 18 -20.26 -9.08 -0.97
CA HIS A 18 -20.11 -10.39 -1.57
C HIS A 18 -20.75 -11.36 -0.60
N THR A 19 -22.03 -11.63 -0.85
CA THR A 19 -22.74 -12.75 -0.23
C THR A 19 -22.51 -13.98 -1.09
N ASP A 20 -22.17 -15.07 -0.44
CA ASP A 20 -22.14 -16.39 -1.03
C ASP A 20 -23.07 -17.34 -0.28
N THR A 21 -23.57 -18.33 -1.04
CA THR A 21 -24.43 -19.39 -0.52
C THR A 21 -23.86 -20.71 -1.00
N LEU A 22 -23.43 -21.54 -0.05
CA LEU A 22 -22.87 -22.86 -0.28
C LEU A 22 -23.87 -23.92 0.21
N THR A 23 -24.36 -24.73 -0.71
CA THR A 23 -25.21 -25.88 -0.41
C THR A 23 -24.45 -27.15 -0.75
N VAL A 24 -24.08 -27.91 0.27
CA VAL A 24 -23.43 -29.22 0.16
C VAL A 24 -24.50 -30.29 0.31
N GLN A 25 -24.76 -31.02 -0.77
CA GLN A 25 -25.75 -32.10 -0.83
C GLN A 25 -25.35 -33.10 -1.94
N GLU A 26 -25.90 -34.32 -1.89
CA GLU A 26 -25.77 -35.31 -2.96
C GLU A 26 -26.81 -35.03 -4.08
N PRO A 27 -26.52 -35.33 -5.36
CA PRO A 27 -25.23 -35.74 -5.95
C PRO A 27 -24.35 -34.55 -6.35
N VAL A 28 -24.85 -33.32 -6.20
CA VAL A 28 -24.18 -32.12 -6.68
C VAL A 28 -24.24 -31.04 -5.59
N ALA A 29 -23.06 -30.67 -5.08
CA ALA A 29 -22.91 -29.46 -4.28
C ALA A 29 -22.96 -28.21 -5.18
N SER A 30 -23.48 -27.11 -4.65
CA SER A 30 -23.60 -25.85 -5.38
C SER A 30 -23.06 -24.67 -4.56
N LEU A 31 -22.26 -23.83 -5.21
CA LEU A 31 -21.80 -22.56 -4.67
C LEU A 31 -22.34 -21.43 -5.54
N LYS A 32 -23.20 -20.59 -4.98
CA LYS A 32 -23.79 -19.44 -5.67
C LYS A 32 -23.27 -18.16 -5.05
N ALA A 33 -22.79 -17.25 -5.89
CA ALA A 33 -22.33 -15.93 -5.46
C ALA A 33 -22.76 -14.87 -6.47
N ASN A 34 -23.06 -13.66 -5.97
CA ASN A 34 -23.48 -12.55 -6.83
C ASN A 34 -22.34 -11.98 -7.69
N LYS A 35 -21.08 -12.25 -7.32
CA LYS A 35 -19.86 -11.82 -8.01
C LYS A 35 -18.78 -12.88 -7.85
N VAL A 36 -17.77 -12.83 -8.72
CA VAL A 36 -16.58 -13.71 -8.67
C VAL A 36 -15.89 -13.71 -7.30
N TRP A 37 -15.87 -12.57 -6.61
CA TRP A 37 -15.22 -12.43 -5.30
C TRP A 37 -15.88 -13.26 -4.20
N GLY A 38 -17.21 -13.38 -4.22
CA GLY A 38 -17.94 -14.25 -3.28
C GLY A 38 -17.67 -15.72 -3.56
N ALA A 39 -17.57 -16.11 -4.84
CA ALA A 39 -17.21 -17.46 -5.21
C ALA A 39 -15.81 -17.85 -4.68
N LEU A 40 -14.82 -16.95 -4.75
CA LEU A 40 -13.50 -17.21 -4.15
C LEU A 40 -13.57 -17.45 -2.64
N ARG A 41 -14.44 -16.73 -1.92
CA ARG A 41 -14.62 -16.90 -0.47
C ARG A 41 -15.36 -18.18 -0.12
N GLY A 42 -16.40 -18.51 -0.89
CA GLY A 42 -17.12 -19.77 -0.75
C GLY A 42 -16.28 -21.00 -1.08
N LEU A 43 -15.32 -20.91 -2.01
CA LEU A 43 -14.37 -21.99 -2.29
C LEU A 43 -13.43 -22.26 -1.12
N GLU A 44 -13.00 -21.21 -0.41
CA GLU A 44 -12.23 -21.37 0.82
C GLU A 44 -13.07 -21.97 1.94
N THR A 45 -14.34 -21.57 2.08
CA THR A 45 -15.23 -22.22 3.05
C THR A 45 -15.46 -23.69 2.69
N PHE A 46 -15.65 -24.02 1.40
CA PHE A 46 -15.82 -25.39 0.93
C PHE A 46 -14.58 -26.26 1.20
N SER A 47 -13.37 -25.75 0.99
CA SER A 47 -12.14 -26.49 1.26
C SER A 47 -12.01 -26.85 2.76
N GLN A 48 -12.46 -25.97 3.65
CA GLN A 48 -12.45 -26.19 5.11
C GLN A 48 -13.51 -27.19 5.60
N LEU A 49 -14.55 -27.47 4.81
CA LEU A 49 -15.56 -28.47 5.17
C LEU A 49 -15.11 -29.91 4.86
N ILE A 50 -14.11 -30.08 4.00
CA ILE A 50 -13.58 -31.39 3.64
C ILE A 50 -12.61 -31.83 4.73
N TYR A 51 -12.81 -33.02 5.27
CA TYR A 51 -11.92 -33.65 6.23
C TYR A 51 -11.62 -35.09 5.84
N GLN A 52 -10.61 -35.69 6.46
CA GLN A 52 -10.32 -37.12 6.33
C GLN A 52 -10.71 -37.85 7.60
N ASP A 53 -11.39 -38.99 7.46
CA ASP A 53 -11.68 -39.87 8.58
C ASP A 53 -10.43 -40.67 9.02
N SER A 54 -10.59 -41.55 10.03
CA SER A 54 -9.51 -42.41 10.52
C SER A 54 -8.95 -43.39 9.48
N TYR A 55 -9.67 -43.62 8.38
CA TYR A 55 -9.27 -44.52 7.28
C TYR A 55 -8.68 -43.74 6.10
N GLY A 56 -8.60 -42.40 6.18
CA GLY A 56 -8.10 -41.55 5.11
C GLY A 56 -9.14 -41.23 4.02
N THR A 57 -10.41 -41.60 4.23
CA THR A 57 -11.50 -41.30 3.29
C THR A 57 -11.82 -39.81 3.35
N PHE A 58 -11.88 -39.14 2.19
CA PHE A 58 -12.35 -37.76 2.13
C PHE A 58 -13.86 -37.71 2.40
N THR A 59 -14.24 -36.95 3.42
CA THR A 59 -15.61 -36.82 3.90
C THR A 59 -16.00 -35.34 3.96
N ILE A 60 -17.28 -35.07 3.73
CA ILE A 60 -17.91 -33.77 3.89
C ILE A 60 -19.34 -33.97 4.39
N ASN A 61 -19.81 -33.14 5.31
CA ASN A 61 -21.18 -33.23 5.83
C ASN A 61 -22.15 -32.42 4.94
N GLU A 62 -23.41 -32.86 4.88
CA GLU A 62 -24.48 -32.05 4.30
C GLU A 62 -24.59 -30.72 5.06
N ALA A 63 -24.63 -29.61 4.33
CA ALA A 63 -24.57 -28.27 4.92
C ALA A 63 -25.23 -27.23 4.01
N HIS A 64 -25.80 -26.21 4.63
CA HIS A 64 -26.30 -25.02 3.94
C HIS A 64 -25.77 -23.76 4.63
N ILE A 65 -24.87 -23.05 3.97
CA ILE A 65 -24.14 -21.90 4.52
C ILE A 65 -24.49 -20.66 3.71
N ILE A 66 -24.85 -19.57 4.40
CA ILE A 66 -24.95 -18.22 3.83
C ILE A 66 -23.94 -17.36 4.57
N ASP A 67 -22.97 -16.81 3.86
CA ASP A 67 -21.89 -16.02 4.44
C ASP A 67 -21.74 -14.66 3.75
N SER A 68 -21.28 -13.67 4.50
CA SER A 68 -20.92 -12.35 4.00
C SER A 68 -20.02 -11.61 4.99
N PRO A 69 -19.06 -10.78 4.52
CA PRO A 69 -18.18 -10.07 5.43
C PRO A 69 -18.92 -8.94 6.17
N ARG A 70 -18.75 -8.87 7.50
CA ARG A 70 -19.23 -7.73 8.31
C ARG A 70 -18.62 -6.41 7.89
N PHE A 71 -17.31 -6.41 7.59
CA PHE A 71 -16.56 -5.22 7.18
C PHE A 71 -15.90 -5.45 5.82
N PRO A 72 -15.98 -4.48 4.90
CA PRO A 72 -15.49 -4.68 3.55
C PRO A 72 -13.99 -4.43 3.37
N HIS A 73 -13.35 -3.67 4.27
CA HIS A 73 -11.91 -3.45 4.26
C HIS A 73 -11.27 -4.34 5.33
N ARG A 74 -10.55 -5.38 4.90
CA ARG A 74 -9.80 -6.29 5.79
C ARG A 74 -8.37 -6.34 5.29
N GLY A 75 -7.50 -5.58 5.94
CA GLY A 75 -6.14 -5.32 5.52
C GLY A 75 -5.09 -6.05 6.32
N ILE A 76 -3.98 -6.39 5.66
CA ILE A 76 -2.70 -6.72 6.28
C ILE A 76 -1.67 -5.72 5.76
N LEU A 77 -0.91 -5.11 6.67
CA LEU A 77 0.23 -4.28 6.32
C LEU A 77 1.49 -5.13 6.23
N ILE A 78 2.25 -4.96 5.15
CA ILE A 78 3.63 -5.42 5.06
C ILE A 78 4.56 -4.23 4.90
N ASP A 79 5.66 -4.23 5.65
CA ASP A 79 6.74 -3.24 5.56
C ASP A 79 7.90 -3.88 4.80
N THR A 80 8.18 -3.35 3.62
CA THR A 80 9.30 -3.81 2.79
C THR A 80 10.47 -2.83 2.74
N SER A 81 10.42 -1.76 3.52
CA SER A 81 11.51 -0.80 3.60
C SER A 81 12.49 -1.16 4.71
N ARG A 82 11.98 -1.41 5.93
CA ARG A 82 12.83 -1.73 7.08
C ARG A 82 13.62 -3.02 6.80
N HIS A 83 12.96 -3.99 6.18
CA HIS A 83 13.61 -5.17 5.60
C HIS A 83 13.03 -5.48 4.23
N TYR A 84 13.88 -5.74 3.25
CA TYR A 84 13.42 -6.20 1.95
C TYR A 84 12.79 -7.60 2.05
N LEU A 85 11.56 -7.74 1.54
CA LEU A 85 10.89 -9.03 1.43
C LEU A 85 10.99 -9.55 -0.01
N PRO A 86 11.57 -10.74 -0.25
CA PRO A 86 11.55 -11.34 -1.59
C PRO A 86 10.12 -11.52 -2.10
N ILE A 87 9.91 -11.35 -3.41
CA ILE A 87 8.57 -11.47 -4.03
C ILE A 87 7.86 -12.77 -3.64
N LYS A 88 8.59 -13.90 -3.59
CA LYS A 88 8.02 -15.19 -3.16
C LYS A 88 7.37 -15.13 -1.76
N SER A 89 7.92 -14.35 -0.83
CA SER A 89 7.36 -14.16 0.51
C SER A 89 6.09 -13.33 0.48
N ILE A 90 6.04 -12.28 -0.35
CA ILE A 90 4.84 -11.46 -0.55
C ILE A 90 3.72 -12.33 -1.16
N LEU A 91 4.02 -13.15 -2.17
CA LEU A 91 3.03 -14.04 -2.79
C LEU A 91 2.48 -15.08 -1.80
N LYS A 92 3.33 -15.67 -0.95
CA LYS A 92 2.89 -16.57 0.14
C LYS A 92 1.99 -15.86 1.14
N THR A 93 2.27 -14.59 1.43
CA THR A 93 1.41 -13.77 2.31
C THR A 93 0.03 -13.59 1.67
N LEU A 94 -0.03 -13.33 0.36
CA LEU A 94 -1.30 -13.24 -0.38
C LEU A 94 -2.09 -14.55 -0.38
N ASP A 95 -1.43 -15.71 -0.42
CA ASP A 95 -2.09 -17.02 -0.23
C ASP A 95 -2.71 -17.12 1.17
N ALA A 96 -1.93 -16.83 2.21
CA ALA A 96 -2.41 -16.86 3.59
C ALA A 96 -3.57 -15.87 3.82
N MET A 97 -3.51 -14.70 3.21
CA MET A 97 -4.60 -13.71 3.23
C MET A 97 -5.87 -14.26 2.58
N ALA A 98 -5.76 -15.01 1.47
CA ALA A 98 -6.92 -15.63 0.82
C ALA A 98 -7.58 -16.68 1.72
N PHE A 99 -6.78 -17.55 2.36
CA PHE A 99 -7.27 -18.55 3.31
C PHE A 99 -8.02 -17.92 4.50
N ASN A 100 -7.52 -16.77 4.96
CA ASN A 100 -8.12 -15.99 6.05
C ASN A 100 -9.16 -14.96 5.57
N LYS A 101 -9.58 -15.04 4.31
CA LYS A 101 -10.57 -14.15 3.69
C LYS A 101 -10.23 -12.64 3.79
N PHE A 102 -8.97 -12.25 3.96
CA PHE A 102 -8.51 -10.86 3.80
C PHE A 102 -8.66 -10.41 2.34
N ASN A 103 -8.71 -9.09 2.12
CA ASN A 103 -8.93 -8.54 0.78
C ASN A 103 -8.19 -7.23 0.48
N VAL A 104 -7.32 -6.77 1.38
CA VAL A 104 -6.46 -5.61 1.15
C VAL A 104 -5.04 -5.96 1.60
N LEU A 105 -4.09 -5.87 0.68
CA LEU A 105 -2.67 -5.79 1.00
C LEU A 105 -2.33 -4.31 1.11
N HIS A 106 -2.05 -3.84 2.32
CA HIS A 106 -1.47 -2.52 2.54
C HIS A 106 0.05 -2.67 2.41
N TRP A 107 0.60 -2.14 1.31
CA TRP A 107 2.01 -2.31 1.01
C TRP A 107 2.77 -1.03 1.34
N HIS A 108 3.33 -1.00 2.55
CA HIS A 108 4.28 0.00 3.00
C HIS A 108 5.63 -0.26 2.33
N ILE A 109 5.78 0.31 1.13
CA ILE A 109 6.80 -0.13 0.18
C ILE A 109 8.17 0.53 0.41
N VAL A 110 8.17 1.78 0.89
CA VAL A 110 9.36 2.61 1.15
C VAL A 110 9.23 3.34 2.49
N ASP A 111 10.36 3.64 3.13
CA ASP A 111 10.51 4.33 4.43
C ASP A 111 11.96 4.85 4.53
N ASP A 112 12.42 5.28 5.70
CA ASP A 112 13.74 5.84 5.97
C ASP A 112 14.90 4.93 5.56
N GLN A 113 14.81 3.64 5.87
CA GLN A 113 15.94 2.72 5.76
C GLN A 113 16.22 2.33 4.31
N SER A 114 15.16 2.12 3.51
CA SER A 114 15.34 1.78 2.09
C SER A 114 14.22 2.21 1.15
N PHE A 115 14.60 2.46 -0.10
CA PHE A 115 13.72 2.73 -1.23
C PHE A 115 13.78 1.59 -2.25
N PRO A 116 13.09 0.46 -2.03
CA PRO A 116 13.15 -0.69 -2.94
C PRO A 116 12.26 -0.54 -4.17
N TYR A 117 11.29 0.37 -4.20
CA TYR A 117 10.42 0.57 -5.38
C TYR A 117 11.21 1.16 -6.55
N GLN A 118 11.22 0.47 -7.70
CA GLN A 118 11.88 0.97 -8.91
C GLN A 118 10.96 1.91 -9.69
N SER A 119 11.11 3.21 -9.46
CA SER A 119 10.43 4.22 -10.27
C SER A 119 11.03 4.29 -11.67
N THR A 120 10.15 4.39 -12.68
CA THR A 120 10.57 4.57 -14.08
C THR A 120 10.87 6.04 -14.41
N THR A 121 10.16 6.95 -13.75
CA THR A 121 10.33 8.41 -13.85
C THR A 121 11.52 8.89 -13.03
N PHE A 122 11.82 8.25 -11.89
CA PHE A 122 12.95 8.59 -11.04
C PHE A 122 13.82 7.36 -10.68
N PRO A 123 14.60 6.80 -11.63
CA PRO A 123 15.40 5.59 -11.40
C PRO A 123 16.41 5.71 -10.25
N GLU A 124 16.88 6.93 -10.00
CA GLU A 124 17.87 7.22 -8.96
C GLU A 124 17.36 6.97 -7.54
N LEU A 125 16.03 6.98 -7.32
CA LEU A 125 15.43 6.67 -6.03
C LEU A 125 15.80 5.26 -5.57
N SER A 126 15.58 4.24 -6.40
CA SER A 126 15.98 2.86 -6.06
C SER A 126 17.48 2.64 -6.21
N ASN A 127 18.13 3.23 -7.23
CA ASN A 127 19.56 3.01 -7.48
C ASN A 127 20.44 3.45 -6.31
N LYS A 128 20.02 4.49 -5.57
CA LYS A 128 20.75 5.05 -4.43
C LYS A 128 20.05 4.85 -3.08
N GLY A 129 18.75 4.60 -3.09
CA GLY A 129 17.92 4.47 -1.89
C GLY A 129 17.69 3.04 -1.43
N SER A 130 17.80 2.03 -2.30
CA SER A 130 17.67 0.62 -1.91
C SER A 130 18.88 0.12 -1.11
N TYR A 131 18.73 -1.00 -0.39
CA TYR A 131 19.85 -1.63 0.32
C TYR A 131 20.97 -2.06 -0.63
N THR A 132 20.60 -2.73 -1.72
CA THR A 132 21.47 -3.05 -2.85
C THR A 132 20.62 -3.18 -4.11
N LEU A 133 21.25 -3.25 -5.29
CA LEU A 133 20.56 -3.45 -6.57
C LEU A 133 19.78 -4.79 -6.66
N SER A 134 20.04 -5.75 -5.78
CA SER A 134 19.26 -7.01 -5.70
C SER A 134 18.04 -6.91 -4.78
N HIS A 135 17.91 -5.83 -4.01
CA HIS A 135 16.81 -5.58 -3.06
C HIS A 135 15.89 -4.49 -3.61
N VAL A 136 15.41 -4.72 -4.84
CA VAL A 136 14.59 -3.77 -5.61
C VAL A 136 13.37 -4.50 -6.16
N TYR A 137 12.21 -3.84 -6.13
CA TYR A 137 10.99 -4.28 -6.78
C TYR A 137 10.91 -3.65 -8.17
N THR A 138 11.14 -4.46 -9.19
CA THR A 138 11.03 -4.02 -10.58
C THR A 138 9.58 -3.77 -10.98
N PRO A 139 9.30 -3.03 -12.07
CA PRO A 139 7.94 -2.88 -12.58
C PRO A 139 7.22 -4.23 -12.84
N ASN A 140 7.98 -5.25 -13.25
CA ASN A 140 7.45 -6.59 -13.46
C ASN A 140 7.09 -7.28 -12.13
N ASP A 141 7.89 -7.09 -11.09
CA ASP A 141 7.60 -7.62 -9.76
C ASP A 141 6.34 -6.99 -9.16
N VAL A 142 6.20 -5.67 -9.28
CA VAL A 142 5.00 -4.94 -8.82
C VAL A 142 3.76 -5.42 -9.58
N SER A 143 3.83 -5.50 -10.91
CA SER A 143 2.75 -6.04 -11.75
C SER A 143 2.37 -7.48 -11.35
N LYS A 144 3.36 -8.32 -11.08
CA LYS A 144 3.15 -9.70 -10.63
C LYS A 144 2.42 -9.77 -9.29
N VAL A 145 2.79 -8.93 -8.32
CA VAL A 145 2.10 -8.87 -7.02
C VAL A 145 0.65 -8.42 -7.19
N ILE A 146 0.41 -7.38 -7.99
CA ILE A 146 -0.93 -6.86 -8.27
C ILE A 146 -1.81 -7.94 -8.90
N GLU A 147 -1.33 -8.62 -9.96
CA GLU A 147 -2.12 -9.66 -10.63
C GLU A 147 -2.34 -10.88 -9.74
N TYR A 148 -1.33 -11.29 -8.97
CA TYR A 148 -1.45 -12.42 -8.06
C TYR A 148 -2.47 -12.17 -6.94
N ALA A 149 -2.50 -10.94 -6.42
CA ALA A 149 -3.50 -10.47 -5.47
C ALA A 149 -4.89 -10.41 -6.12
N ARG A 150 -4.99 -9.88 -7.36
CA ARG A 150 -6.24 -9.79 -8.14
C ARG A 150 -6.91 -11.16 -8.30
N LEU A 151 -6.15 -12.20 -8.64
CA LEU A 151 -6.64 -13.58 -8.78
C LEU A 151 -7.25 -14.14 -7.48
N ARG A 152 -6.93 -13.57 -6.32
CA ARG A 152 -7.47 -13.94 -4.99
C ARG A 152 -8.52 -12.95 -4.48
N GLY A 153 -8.87 -11.94 -5.28
CA GLY A 153 -9.76 -10.87 -4.86
C GLY A 153 -9.16 -10.02 -3.74
N ILE A 154 -7.85 -9.80 -3.78
CA ILE A 154 -7.11 -8.93 -2.86
C ILE A 154 -6.71 -7.67 -3.62
N ARG A 155 -7.03 -6.52 -3.04
CA ARG A 155 -6.62 -5.19 -3.50
C ARG A 155 -5.20 -4.92 -3.02
N VAL A 156 -4.42 -4.17 -3.79
CA VAL A 156 -3.09 -3.72 -3.38
C VAL A 156 -3.13 -2.20 -3.23
N ILE A 157 -3.07 -1.72 -1.98
CA ILE A 157 -3.01 -0.31 -1.66
C ILE A 157 -1.54 0.02 -1.39
N PRO A 158 -0.87 0.77 -2.28
CA PRO A 158 0.50 1.20 -2.03
C PRO A 158 0.51 2.34 -1.01
N GLU A 159 1.54 2.34 -0.18
CA GLU A 159 1.86 3.45 0.70
C GLU A 159 3.24 4.01 0.36
N PHE A 160 3.26 5.33 0.13
CA PHE A 160 4.47 6.12 -0.03
C PHE A 160 4.39 7.26 0.97
N ASP A 161 4.84 6.99 2.18
CA ASP A 161 4.71 7.90 3.30
C ASP A 161 5.53 9.18 3.11
N THR A 162 4.88 10.31 3.38
CA THR A 162 5.43 11.66 3.31
C THR A 162 4.65 12.60 4.25
N PRO A 163 5.28 13.61 4.88
CA PRO A 163 6.67 14.06 4.67
C PRO A 163 7.71 13.41 5.60
N GLY A 164 7.28 12.69 6.63
CA GLY A 164 8.13 11.83 7.47
C GLY A 164 8.68 10.63 6.69
N HIS A 165 9.42 9.74 7.36
CA HIS A 165 9.81 8.43 6.81
C HIS A 165 10.45 8.45 5.40
N THR A 166 11.25 9.47 5.11
CA THR A 166 11.74 9.78 3.76
C THR A 166 13.26 9.83 3.62
N GLN A 167 14.05 9.39 4.62
CA GLN A 167 15.52 9.45 4.55
C GLN A 167 16.10 8.74 3.31
N SER A 168 15.53 7.60 2.91
CA SER A 168 15.97 6.86 1.71
C SER A 168 15.74 7.63 0.41
N TRP A 169 14.72 8.48 0.36
CA TRP A 169 14.33 9.25 -0.82
C TRP A 169 15.37 10.30 -1.17
N GLY A 170 15.94 10.96 -0.15
CA GLY A 170 16.95 12.01 -0.31
C GLY A 170 18.25 11.53 -0.95
N LYS A 171 18.53 10.22 -0.93
CA LYS A 171 19.71 9.64 -1.61
C LYS A 171 19.59 9.72 -3.13
N GLY A 172 18.36 9.57 -3.66
CA GLY A 172 18.07 9.58 -5.10
C GLY A 172 17.59 10.94 -5.62
N GLN A 173 16.93 11.73 -4.79
CA GLN A 173 16.39 13.05 -5.15
C GLN A 173 17.07 14.17 -4.36
N LYS A 174 17.94 14.92 -5.05
CA LYS A 174 18.61 16.09 -4.47
C LYS A 174 17.61 17.17 -4.08
N ASP A 175 17.95 17.90 -3.01
CA ASP A 175 17.19 19.03 -2.48
C ASP A 175 15.74 18.71 -2.05
N LEU A 176 15.38 17.42 -1.91
CA LEU A 176 14.07 16.99 -1.44
C LEU A 176 13.93 17.10 0.08
N LEU A 177 14.90 16.59 0.82
CA LEU A 177 14.87 16.56 2.29
C LEU A 177 15.36 17.87 2.89
N THR A 178 14.89 18.19 4.09
CA THR A 178 15.33 19.39 4.81
C THR A 178 16.71 19.15 5.41
N PRO A 179 17.72 19.99 5.12
CA PRO A 179 18.98 19.94 5.85
C PRO A 179 18.81 20.48 7.27
N CYS A 180 19.23 19.72 8.27
CA CYS A 180 19.14 20.15 9.66
C CYS A 180 20.32 21.04 10.05
N TYR A 181 20.14 21.85 11.09
CA TYR A 181 21.17 22.77 11.60
C TYR A 181 21.44 22.52 13.09
N LYS A 182 22.70 22.69 13.48
CA LYS A 182 23.13 22.75 14.89
C LYS A 182 23.73 24.13 15.13
N GLY A 183 22.93 25.04 15.70
CA GLY A 183 23.27 26.46 15.77
C GLY A 183 23.33 27.07 14.37
N GLN A 184 24.43 27.75 14.04
CA GLN A 184 24.60 28.38 12.71
C GLN A 184 25.20 27.45 11.65
N LYS A 185 25.62 26.23 12.02
CA LYS A 185 26.23 25.28 11.08
C LYS A 185 25.21 24.24 10.62
N GLN A 186 25.21 23.98 9.32
CA GLN A 186 24.45 22.87 8.74
C GLN A 186 25.03 21.55 9.25
N ALA A 187 24.17 20.66 9.75
CA ALA A 187 24.53 19.31 10.15
C ALA A 187 24.56 18.38 8.93
N ASN A 188 25.27 17.27 9.04
CA ASN A 188 25.28 16.20 8.02
C ASN A 188 24.02 15.31 8.07
N SER A 189 22.96 15.76 8.73
CA SER A 189 21.69 15.05 8.83
C SER A 189 20.62 15.78 8.02
N ALA A 190 19.72 14.99 7.43
CA ALA A 190 18.50 15.49 6.81
C ALA A 190 17.31 15.08 7.68
N GLY A 191 16.23 15.86 7.62
CA GLY A 191 14.96 15.56 8.28
C GLY A 191 13.85 15.31 7.26
N PRO A 192 12.58 15.60 7.61
CA PRO A 192 11.45 15.41 6.72
C PRO A 192 11.60 16.17 5.39
N ILE A 193 10.80 15.77 4.40
CA ILE A 193 10.67 16.46 3.10
C ILE A 193 10.53 17.97 3.32
N ASN A 194 11.23 18.76 2.51
CA ASN A 194 11.21 20.22 2.59
C ASN A 194 9.94 20.80 1.95
N PRO A 195 8.99 21.34 2.74
CA PRO A 195 7.71 21.82 2.24
C PRO A 195 7.78 23.26 1.68
N MET A 196 8.92 23.94 1.83
CA MET A 196 9.09 25.30 1.31
C MET A 196 9.29 25.33 -0.21
N LEU A 197 9.93 24.30 -0.77
CA LEU A 197 10.42 24.30 -2.15
C LEU A 197 9.34 23.89 -3.14
N ASN A 198 9.22 24.62 -4.25
CA ASN A 198 8.29 24.25 -5.34
C ASN A 198 8.74 22.97 -6.08
N THR A 199 10.05 22.72 -6.13
CA THR A 199 10.63 21.50 -6.71
C THR A 199 10.13 20.23 -6.02
N THR A 200 9.92 20.28 -4.70
CA THR A 200 9.29 19.20 -3.92
C THR A 200 7.93 18.81 -4.51
N TYR A 201 7.05 19.78 -4.73
CA TYR A 201 5.70 19.52 -5.23
C TYR A 201 5.68 19.06 -6.69
N THR A 202 6.57 19.58 -7.53
CA THR A 202 6.76 19.08 -8.90
C THR A 202 7.20 17.61 -8.91
N PHE A 203 8.19 17.26 -8.07
CA PHE A 203 8.65 15.89 -7.90
C PHE A 203 7.52 14.95 -7.45
N LEU A 204 6.81 15.31 -6.38
CA LEU A 204 5.70 14.51 -5.85
C LEU A 204 4.60 14.34 -6.89
N THR A 205 4.24 15.40 -7.62
CA THR A 205 3.23 15.33 -8.69
C THR A 205 3.61 14.32 -9.76
N MET A 206 4.88 14.31 -10.18
CA MET A 206 5.36 13.37 -11.20
C MET A 206 5.42 11.93 -10.67
N LEU A 207 5.91 11.74 -9.45
CA LEU A 207 6.02 10.42 -8.83
C LEU A 207 4.63 9.82 -8.58
N PHE A 208 3.70 10.56 -7.96
CA PHE A 208 2.36 10.05 -7.71
C PHE A 208 1.53 9.84 -8.98
N LYS A 209 1.81 10.59 -10.07
CA LYS A 209 1.24 10.30 -11.39
C LYS A 209 1.74 8.99 -12.00
N GLU A 210 2.96 8.56 -11.67
CA GLU A 210 3.44 7.22 -12.01
C GLU A 210 2.74 6.18 -11.14
N ILE A 211 2.74 6.36 -9.82
CA ILE A 211 2.14 5.42 -8.86
C ILE A 211 0.66 5.18 -9.20
N SER A 212 -0.10 6.23 -9.54
CA SER A 212 -1.50 6.13 -9.93
C SER A 212 -1.74 5.36 -11.23
N LYS A 213 -0.72 5.21 -12.08
CA LYS A 213 -0.78 4.39 -13.30
C LYS A 213 -0.35 2.95 -13.04
N VAL A 214 0.62 2.76 -12.15
CA VAL A 214 1.17 1.45 -11.79
C VAL A 214 0.19 0.66 -10.93
N PHE A 215 -0.41 1.30 -9.93
CA PHE A 215 -1.34 0.67 -9.01
C PHE A 215 -2.78 0.99 -9.42
N PRO A 216 -3.57 -0.02 -9.83
CA PRO A 216 -4.93 0.20 -10.34
C PRO A 216 -5.97 0.41 -9.24
N ASP A 217 -5.59 0.30 -7.96
CA ASP A 217 -6.53 0.50 -6.86
C ASP A 217 -6.96 1.97 -6.77
N GLN A 218 -8.18 2.17 -6.27
CA GLN A 218 -8.74 3.51 -6.10
C GLN A 218 -8.15 4.25 -4.92
N LEU A 219 -7.37 3.59 -4.05
CA LEU A 219 -6.72 4.19 -2.90
C LEU A 219 -5.20 4.14 -3.02
N ILE A 220 -4.56 5.25 -2.70
CA ILE A 220 -3.14 5.33 -2.37
C ILE A 220 -3.05 5.84 -0.95
N HIS A 221 -2.30 5.15 -0.10
CA HIS A 221 -2.00 5.64 1.24
C HIS A 221 -0.84 6.63 1.16
N LEU A 222 -1.02 7.80 1.76
CA LEU A 222 -0.07 8.90 1.69
C LEU A 222 0.79 9.04 2.95
N GLY A 223 0.61 8.13 3.91
CA GLY A 223 1.18 8.20 5.26
C GLY A 223 0.81 9.52 5.92
N GLY A 224 1.82 10.20 6.46
CA GLY A 224 1.69 11.46 7.19
C GLY A 224 1.84 11.32 8.70
N ASP A 225 2.37 10.19 9.16
CA ASP A 225 2.63 9.92 10.57
C ASP A 225 4.02 10.38 11.02
N GLU A 226 4.16 10.50 12.35
CA GLU A 226 5.42 10.71 13.10
C GLU A 226 6.37 11.78 12.54
N VAL A 227 5.83 12.90 12.03
CA VAL A 227 6.66 13.97 11.46
C VAL A 227 7.43 14.73 12.55
N GLU A 228 8.75 14.52 12.60
CA GLU A 228 9.63 15.25 13.51
C GLU A 228 9.89 16.70 13.06
N PHE A 229 9.46 17.67 13.88
CA PHE A 229 9.61 19.09 13.55
C PHE A 229 10.97 19.71 13.88
N ASP A 230 11.83 19.04 14.65
CA ASP A 230 13.10 19.61 15.15
C ASP A 230 14.03 20.06 14.01
N CYS A 231 14.11 19.25 12.94
CA CYS A 231 14.92 19.59 11.79
C CYS A 231 14.36 20.84 11.05
N TRP A 232 13.04 20.92 10.89
CA TRP A 232 12.38 22.12 10.33
C TRP A 232 12.61 23.35 11.20
N ALA A 233 12.50 23.20 12.52
CA ALA A 233 12.71 24.27 13.48
C ALA A 233 14.15 24.80 13.45
N SER A 234 15.12 23.91 13.25
CA SER A 234 16.54 24.29 13.15
C SER A 234 16.88 25.07 11.88
N ASN A 235 16.13 24.89 10.78
CA ASN A 235 16.51 25.39 9.47
C ASN A 235 16.13 26.89 9.28
N PRO A 236 17.11 27.81 9.07
CA PRO A 236 16.82 29.24 8.95
C PRO A 236 15.92 29.61 7.77
N ASN A 237 15.99 28.86 6.67
CA ASN A 237 15.17 29.12 5.49
C ASN A 237 13.70 28.76 5.75
N ILE A 238 13.46 27.65 6.43
CA ILE A 238 12.11 27.27 6.86
C ILE A 238 11.57 28.27 7.87
N GLN A 239 12.36 28.69 8.87
CA GLN A 239 11.95 29.74 9.80
C GLN A 239 11.55 31.04 9.09
N ASN A 240 12.28 31.45 8.04
CA ASN A 240 11.91 32.61 7.22
C ASN A 240 10.63 32.37 6.42
N PHE A 241 10.39 31.15 5.93
CA PHE A 241 9.15 30.78 5.25
C PHE A 241 7.95 30.80 6.21
N MET A 242 8.12 30.28 7.43
CA MET A 242 7.12 30.32 8.50
C MET A 242 6.68 31.75 8.81
N LYS A 243 7.64 32.68 8.91
CA LYS A 243 7.37 34.11 9.09
C LYS A 243 6.59 34.71 7.91
N LYS A 244 7.00 34.41 6.67
CA LYS A 244 6.32 34.89 5.45
C LYS A 244 4.88 34.38 5.33
N LYS A 245 4.62 33.15 5.78
CA LYS A 245 3.29 32.53 5.76
C LYS A 245 2.42 32.87 6.97
N GLY A 246 2.98 33.52 7.99
CA GLY A 246 2.26 33.84 9.22
C GLY A 246 1.98 32.61 10.10
N PHE A 247 2.78 31.55 9.98
CA PHE A 247 2.61 30.33 10.79
C PHE A 247 3.20 30.44 12.19
N GLY A 248 4.04 31.45 12.46
CA GLY A 248 4.68 31.63 13.76
C GLY A 248 5.69 30.52 14.04
N GLN A 249 5.59 29.89 15.22
CA GLN A 249 6.42 28.73 15.64
C GLN A 249 5.63 27.41 15.61
N ASP A 250 4.46 27.40 14.97
CA ASP A 250 3.57 26.25 14.94
C ASP A 250 3.79 25.41 13.68
N PHE A 251 4.63 24.38 13.79
CA PHE A 251 5.02 23.51 12.69
C PHE A 251 3.90 22.58 12.20
N THR A 252 2.84 22.36 13.00
CA THR A 252 1.65 21.61 12.56
C THR A 252 0.94 22.32 11.41
N LYS A 253 1.01 23.67 11.35
CA LYS A 253 0.49 24.45 10.22
C LYS A 253 1.35 24.30 8.98
N LEU A 254 2.66 24.12 9.14
CA LEU A 254 3.56 23.89 8.02
C LEU A 254 3.32 22.50 7.40
N GLU A 255 3.13 21.50 8.24
CA GLU A 255 2.71 20.16 7.84
C GLU A 255 1.34 20.19 7.15
N SER A 256 0.35 20.85 7.75
CA SER A 256 -0.97 21.04 7.13
C SER A 256 -0.86 21.71 5.76
N PHE A 257 0.00 22.74 5.63
CA PHE A 257 0.30 23.38 4.36
C PHE A 257 0.92 22.40 3.35
N TYR A 258 1.83 21.54 3.79
CA TYR A 258 2.41 20.49 2.95
C TYR A 258 1.34 19.52 2.44
N VAL A 259 0.50 18.98 3.33
CA VAL A 259 -0.55 18.02 3.02
C VAL A 259 -1.60 18.61 2.07
N GLN A 260 -1.96 19.88 2.24
CA GLN A 260 -2.88 20.58 1.35
C GLN A 260 -2.24 20.87 -0.02
N LYS A 261 -0.99 21.35 -0.04
CA LYS A 261 -0.32 21.77 -1.28
C LYS A 261 0.16 20.59 -2.12
N ARG A 262 0.50 19.45 -1.51
CA ARG A 262 0.77 18.21 -2.26
C ARG A 262 -0.46 17.79 -3.07
N GLY A 263 -1.66 18.15 -2.60
CA GLY A 263 -2.97 18.12 -3.26
C GLY A 263 -2.97 17.59 -4.69
N ILE A 264 -2.80 16.27 -4.80
CA ILE A 264 -2.67 15.54 -6.06
C ILE A 264 -4.05 15.55 -6.70
N SER A 265 -4.20 16.26 -7.82
CA SER A 265 -5.50 16.45 -8.48
C SER A 265 -6.07 15.12 -8.99
N ALA A 266 -7.23 14.73 -8.46
CA ALA A 266 -8.23 13.81 -8.99
C ALA A 266 -7.79 12.37 -9.38
N GLN A 267 -8.24 11.42 -8.55
CA GLN A 267 -8.26 9.96 -8.74
C GLN A 267 -6.88 9.28 -8.90
N PRO A 268 -6.47 8.37 -7.99
CA PRO A 268 -7.18 7.73 -6.87
C PRO A 268 -7.51 8.64 -5.67
N LEU A 269 -8.40 8.18 -4.78
CA LEU A 269 -8.72 8.77 -3.48
C LEU A 269 -7.52 8.54 -2.55
N PHE A 270 -6.98 9.61 -1.99
CA PHE A 270 -5.83 9.53 -1.10
C PHE A 270 -6.28 9.45 0.36
N VAL A 271 -5.73 8.50 1.12
CA VAL A 271 -5.99 8.35 2.56
C VAL A 271 -4.69 8.63 3.29
N GLY A 272 -4.71 9.52 4.28
CA GLY A 272 -3.61 9.74 5.20
C GLY A 272 -4.15 9.71 6.63
N PHE A 273 -3.32 9.30 7.58
CA PHE A 273 -3.60 9.50 8.99
C PHE A 273 -3.18 10.92 9.35
N CYS A 274 -4.09 11.69 9.95
CA CYS A 274 -3.72 12.80 10.81
C CYS A 274 -4.00 12.29 12.21
N ASP A 275 -2.95 11.94 12.96
CA ASP A 275 -3.06 11.74 14.41
C ASP A 275 -3.18 13.09 15.13
#